data_AF-A0A674IKS2-F1
#
_entry.id   AF-A0A674IKS2-F1
#
_cell.length_a   1.000
_cell.length_b   1.000
_cell.length_c   1.000
_cell.angle_alpha   90.00
_cell.angle_beta   90.00
_cell.angle_gamma   90.00
#
_symmetry.space_group_name_H-M   'P 1'
#
loop_
_entity.id
_entity.type
_entity.pdbx_description
1 polymer ?
#
loop_
_entity_poly.entity_id
_entity_poly.type
_entity_poly.pdbx_seq_one_letter_code
_entity_poly.pdbx_strand_id
1 'polypeptide(L)'
;EDDVEDIEVLSSSPQNAESEDSKRLRLNCLERQRNKDLRSSFLTLRDHVPELVKNEKAAKILILNTATDYIHSLQAEKHKLLLEKEKLQSLLKTLIPNFEWGLCSTRCNFRGYHLYFCGNFL
;
A
#
# COMPACT_ATOMS: atom_id res chain seq x y z
N GLU A 1 21.24 -53.72 2.50
CA GLU A 1 21.12 -54.40 1.19
C GLU A 1 20.22 -53.52 0.32
N ASP A 2 20.56 -52.25 0.06
CA ASP A 2 21.82 -51.74 -0.52
C ASP A 2 22.21 -52.55 -1.74
N ASP A 3 21.77 -52.10 -2.92
CA ASP A 3 22.54 -52.27 -4.15
C ASP A 3 22.23 -51.11 -5.12
N VAL A 4 23.16 -50.16 -5.06
CA VAL A 4 23.77 -49.43 -6.19
C VAL A 4 23.01 -48.25 -6.80
N GLU A 5 23.45 -47.06 -6.36
CA GLU A 5 23.47 -45.81 -7.10
C GLU A 5 24.09 -45.98 -8.49
N ASP A 6 23.38 -45.57 -9.54
CA ASP A 6 24.01 -45.11 -10.78
C ASP A 6 24.08 -43.57 -10.75
N ILE A 7 25.09 -43.06 -10.05
CA ILE A 7 25.65 -41.72 -10.29
C ILE A 7 27.09 -41.90 -10.79
N GLU A 8 27.26 -41.90 -12.11
CA GLU A 8 28.50 -41.48 -12.81
C GLU A 8 28.05 -40.82 -14.12
N VAL A 9 27.95 -39.49 -14.20
CA VAL A 9 29.02 -38.50 -14.39
C VAL A 9 29.94 -38.84 -15.57
N LEU A 10 29.63 -38.27 -16.73
CA LEU A 10 30.58 -37.67 -17.69
C LEU A 10 29.71 -36.95 -18.72
N SER A 11 29.64 -35.63 -18.68
CA SER A 11 30.65 -34.76 -19.29
C SER A 11 29.94 -34.00 -20.41
N SER A 12 29.75 -32.71 -20.17
CA SER A 12 29.77 -31.66 -21.19
C SER A 12 29.60 -32.14 -22.64
N SER A 13 28.35 -32.20 -23.11
CA SER A 13 28.09 -32.23 -24.55
C SER A 13 27.44 -30.91 -24.98
N PRO A 14 27.90 -30.32 -26.10
CA PRO A 14 27.69 -28.91 -26.40
C PRO A 14 26.25 -28.69 -26.85
N GLN A 15 25.35 -28.32 -25.94
CA GLN A 15 24.05 -27.73 -26.31
C GLN A 15 24.24 -26.30 -26.82
N ASN A 16 25.14 -26.13 -27.79
CA ASN A 16 25.25 -24.93 -28.60
C ASN A 16 25.00 -25.26 -30.08
N ALA A 17 24.17 -26.27 -30.33
CA ALA A 17 23.55 -26.56 -31.61
C ALA A 17 22.02 -26.51 -31.50
N GLU A 18 21.46 -25.55 -30.74
CA GLU A 18 20.09 -25.12 -31.04
C GLU A 18 20.11 -24.56 -32.46
N SER A 19 19.36 -25.19 -33.37
CA SER A 19 19.11 -24.63 -34.69
C SER A 19 18.61 -23.18 -34.54
N GLU A 20 19.01 -22.29 -35.44
CA GLU A 20 18.55 -20.89 -35.45
C GLU A 20 17.02 -20.80 -35.39
N ASP A 21 16.30 -21.77 -35.96
CA ASP A 21 14.84 -21.83 -35.89
C ASP A 21 14.32 -22.17 -34.49
N SER A 22 15.01 -23.03 -33.73
CA SER A 22 14.66 -23.34 -32.34
C SER A 22 14.85 -22.11 -31.43
N LYS A 23 15.95 -21.37 -31.64
CA LYS A 23 16.19 -20.09 -30.94
C LYS A 23 15.09 -19.07 -31.24
N ARG A 24 14.74 -18.90 -32.53
CA ARG A 24 13.68 -17.97 -32.97
C ARG A 24 12.32 -18.32 -32.35
N LEU A 25 11.95 -19.60 -32.33
CA LEU A 25 10.70 -20.06 -31.72
C LEU A 25 10.67 -19.79 -30.22
N ARG A 26 11.76 -20.12 -29.50
CA ARG A 26 11.88 -19.85 -28.07
C ARG A 26 11.74 -18.37 -27.75
N LEU A 27 12.44 -17.49 -28.48
CA LEU A 27 12.35 -16.04 -28.31
C LEU A 27 10.93 -15.52 -28.54
N ASN A 28 10.24 -16.01 -29.59
CA ASN A 28 8.84 -15.64 -29.85
C ASN A 28 7.89 -16.08 -28.73
N CYS A 29 8.08 -17.27 -28.16
CA CYS A 29 7.30 -17.75 -27.02
C CYS A 29 7.50 -16.85 -25.79
N LEU A 30 8.75 -16.51 -25.47
CA LEU A 30 9.07 -15.62 -24.36
C LEU A 30 8.46 -14.22 -24.55
N GLU A 31 8.54 -13.68 -25.76
CA GLU A 31 7.97 -12.37 -26.08
C GLU A 31 6.44 -12.36 -26.01
N ARG A 32 5.78 -13.45 -26.43
CA ARG A 32 4.32 -13.61 -26.25
C ARG A 32 3.95 -13.65 -24.78
N GLN A 33 4.70 -14.39 -23.95
CA GLN A 33 4.48 -14.45 -22.51
C GLN A 33 4.65 -13.07 -21.87
N ARG A 34 5.75 -12.36 -22.18
CA ARG A 34 5.98 -10.98 -21.74
C ARG A 34 4.80 -10.07 -22.09
N ASN A 35 4.30 -10.16 -23.32
CA ASN A 35 3.16 -9.36 -23.77
C ASN A 35 1.86 -9.71 -23.06
N LYS A 36 1.64 -10.99 -22.74
CA LYS A 36 0.48 -11.44 -21.94
C LYS A 36 0.54 -10.85 -20.53
N ASP A 37 1.70 -10.95 -19.87
CA ASP A 37 1.89 -10.43 -18.51
C ASP A 37 1.72 -8.92 -18.47
N LEU A 38 2.30 -8.20 -19.44
CA LEU A 38 2.13 -6.76 -19.56
C LEU A 38 0.66 -6.36 -19.77
N ARG A 39 -0.08 -7.08 -20.63
CA ARG A 39 -1.52 -6.85 -20.81
C ARG A 39 -2.29 -7.07 -19.50
N SER A 40 -1.97 -8.13 -18.76
CA SER A 40 -2.57 -8.39 -17.45
C SER A 40 -2.33 -7.23 -16.48
N SER A 41 -1.10 -6.72 -16.39
CA SER A 41 -0.77 -5.59 -15.53
C SER A 41 -1.55 -4.32 -15.88
N PHE A 42 -1.76 -4.04 -17.18
CA PHE A 42 -2.59 -2.91 -17.61
C PHE A 42 -4.07 -3.08 -17.24
N LEU A 43 -4.61 -4.30 -17.33
CA LEU A 43 -5.99 -4.59 -16.92
C LEU A 43 -6.14 -4.41 -15.41
N THR A 44 -5.23 -4.98 -14.62
CA THR A 44 -5.21 -4.79 -13.16
C THR A 44 -5.12 -3.31 -12.81
N LEU A 45 -4.23 -2.54 -13.44
CA LEU A 45 -4.11 -1.10 -13.17
C LEU A 45 -5.42 -0.36 -13.48
N ARG A 46 -6.03 -0.64 -14.64
CA ARG A 46 -7.31 -0.03 -15.04
C ARG A 46 -8.39 -0.29 -14.00
N ASP A 47 -8.47 -1.50 -13.47
CA ASP A 47 -9.50 -1.88 -12.50
C ASP A 47 -9.37 -1.13 -11.14
N HIS A 48 -8.18 -0.60 -10.82
CA HIS A 48 -7.96 0.24 -9.64
C HIS A 48 -8.24 1.73 -9.87
N VAL A 49 -8.46 2.17 -11.12
CA VAL A 49 -8.71 3.57 -11.46
C VAL A 49 -10.21 3.77 -11.68
N PRO A 50 -10.94 4.45 -10.77
CA PRO A 50 -12.40 4.51 -10.78
C PRO A 50 -13.01 4.98 -12.11
N GLU A 51 -12.37 5.94 -12.77
CA GLU A 51 -12.81 6.51 -14.06
C GLU A 51 -12.71 5.51 -15.21
N LEU A 52 -11.82 4.52 -15.11
CA LEU A 52 -11.52 3.58 -16.19
C LEU A 52 -12.19 2.22 -16.03
N VAL A 53 -12.73 1.88 -14.86
CA VAL A 53 -13.40 0.59 -14.61
C VAL A 53 -14.54 0.33 -15.62
N LYS A 54 -15.24 1.39 -16.05
CA LYS A 54 -16.34 1.29 -17.02
C LYS A 54 -15.87 1.30 -18.48
N ASN A 55 -14.61 1.64 -18.75
CA ASN A 55 -14.05 1.75 -20.09
C ASN A 55 -13.13 0.57 -20.40
N GLU A 56 -13.73 -0.55 -20.82
CA GLU A 56 -12.97 -1.78 -21.06
C GLU A 56 -11.90 -1.64 -22.16
N LYS A 57 -12.13 -0.74 -23.12
CA LYS A 57 -11.27 -0.51 -24.30
C LYS A 57 -10.35 0.71 -24.14
N ALA A 58 -10.10 1.16 -22.91
CA ALA A 58 -9.19 2.27 -22.64
C ALA A 58 -7.81 2.03 -23.26
N ALA A 59 -7.27 3.04 -23.95
CA ALA A 59 -5.93 2.98 -24.54
C ALA A 59 -4.86 2.93 -23.44
N LYS A 60 -3.71 2.27 -23.71
CA LYS A 60 -2.60 2.16 -22.73
C LYS A 60 -2.15 3.52 -22.19
N ILE A 61 -2.00 4.52 -23.07
CA ILE A 61 -1.58 5.86 -22.67
C ILE A 61 -2.61 6.54 -21.76
N LEU A 62 -3.90 6.33 -22.03
CA LEU A 62 -4.98 6.84 -21.19
C LEU A 62 -4.95 6.19 -19.81
N ILE A 63 -4.74 4.87 -19.75
CA ILE A 63 -4.60 4.16 -18.47
C ILE A 63 -3.47 4.76 -17.62
N LEU A 64 -2.30 5.03 -18.22
CA LEU A 64 -1.16 5.60 -17.49
C LEU A 64 -1.43 7.04 -17.03
N ASN A 65 -1.98 7.89 -17.89
CA ASN A 65 -2.25 9.28 -17.55
C ASN A 65 -3.29 9.38 -16.44
N THR A 66 -4.45 8.73 -16.59
CA THR A 66 -5.51 8.78 -15.58
C THR A 66 -5.10 8.13 -14.27
N ALA A 67 -4.29 7.05 -14.29
CA ALA A 67 -3.75 6.48 -13.06
C ALA A 67 -2.81 7.46 -12.33
N THR A 68 -1.99 8.20 -13.08
CA THR A 68 -1.08 9.21 -12.52
C THR A 68 -1.88 10.36 -11.90
N ASP A 69 -2.87 10.88 -12.62
CA ASP A 69 -3.76 11.94 -12.13
C ASP A 69 -4.52 11.48 -10.88
N TYR A 70 -4.99 10.23 -10.86
CA TYR A 70 -5.66 9.64 -9.71
C TYR A 70 -4.75 9.57 -8.47
N ILE A 71 -3.48 9.16 -8.64
CA ILE A 71 -2.50 9.16 -7.54
C ILE A 71 -2.30 10.58 -6.98
N HIS A 72 -2.19 11.59 -7.85
CA HIS A 72 -2.06 12.98 -7.40
C HIS A 72 -3.29 13.46 -6.61
N SER A 73 -4.49 13.09 -7.06
CA SER A 73 -5.73 13.41 -6.35
C SER A 73 -5.78 12.77 -4.95
N LEU A 74 -5.42 11.49 -4.84
CA LEU A 74 -5.37 10.76 -3.57
C LEU A 74 -4.31 11.35 -2.62
N GLN A 75 -3.18 11.79 -3.14
CA GLN A 75 -2.15 12.45 -2.34
C GLN A 75 -2.64 13.78 -1.76
N ALA A 76 -3.33 14.59 -2.57
CA ALA A 76 -3.92 15.84 -2.11
C ALA A 76 -5.02 15.62 -1.06
N GLU A 77 -5.89 14.63 -1.27
CA GLU A 77 -6.92 14.24 -0.31
C GLU A 77 -6.31 13.74 1.00
N LYS A 78 -5.31 12.84 0.93
CA LYS A 78 -4.57 12.37 2.09
C LYS A 78 -3.99 13.53 2.89
N HIS A 79 -3.36 14.50 2.22
CA HIS A 79 -2.77 15.66 2.88
C HIS A 79 -3.85 16.50 3.60
N LYS A 80 -4.98 16.75 2.94
CA LYS A 80 -6.11 17.47 3.55
C LYS A 80 -6.65 16.75 4.79
N LEU A 81 -6.84 15.43 4.72
CA LEU A 81 -7.32 14.62 5.83
C LEU A 81 -6.34 14.60 7.01
N LEU A 82 -5.02 14.60 6.74
CA LEU A 82 -4.00 14.70 7.79
C LEU A 82 -4.08 16.04 8.53
N LEU A 83 -4.22 17.16 7.81
CA LEU A 83 -4.39 18.48 8.43
C LEU A 83 -5.67 18.56 9.28
N GLU A 84 -6.77 17.99 8.81
CA GLU A 84 -8.02 17.95 9.56
C GLU A 84 -7.88 17.11 10.83
N LYS A 85 -7.24 15.94 10.73
CA LYS A 85 -6.94 15.09 11.88
C LYS A 85 -6.09 15.83 12.92
N GLU A 86 -5.05 16.53 12.51
CA GLU A 86 -4.19 17.30 13.41
C GLU A 86 -4.96 18.43 14.10
N LYS A 87 -5.82 19.13 13.37
CA LYS A 87 -6.71 20.17 13.92
C LYS A 87 -7.68 19.60 14.95
N LEU A 88 -8.28 18.45 14.67
CA LEU A 88 -9.18 17.78 15.62
C LEU A 88 -8.42 17.30 16.87
N GLN A 89 -7.21 16.77 16.69
CA GLN A 89 -6.36 16.34 17.79
C GLN A 89 -5.90 17.50 18.67
N SER A 90 -5.58 18.66 18.09
CA SER A 90 -5.21 19.85 18.87
C SER A 90 -6.39 20.40 19.64
N LEU A 91 -7.58 20.45 19.04
CA LEU A 91 -8.83 20.82 19.72
C LEU A 91 -9.17 19.85 20.86
N LEU A 92 -9.01 18.55 20.64
CA LEU A 92 -9.22 17.57 21.69
C LEU A 92 -8.26 17.76 22.86
N LYS A 93 -6.97 17.98 22.58
CA LYS A 93 -5.94 18.23 23.62
C LYS A 93 -6.21 19.48 24.44
N THR A 94 -6.83 20.52 23.87
CA THR A 94 -7.19 21.73 24.64
C THR A 94 -8.49 21.56 25.41
N LEU A 95 -9.47 20.83 24.86
CA LEU A 95 -10.77 20.65 25.50
C LEU A 95 -10.75 19.62 26.63
N ILE A 96 -10.06 18.48 26.48
CA ILE A 96 -10.05 17.43 27.52
C ILE A 96 -9.61 17.97 28.89
N PRO A 97 -8.47 18.68 29.02
CA PRO A 97 -8.08 19.25 30.30
C PRO A 97 -9.11 20.24 30.83
N ASN A 98 -9.71 21.08 29.97
CA ASN A 98 -10.72 22.04 30.40
C ASN A 98 -11.98 21.37 30.98
N PHE A 99 -12.34 20.17 30.50
CA PHE A 99 -13.41 19.37 31.11
C PHE A 99 -12.96 18.73 32.44
N GLU A 100 -11.73 18.21 32.54
CA GLU A 100 -11.21 17.63 33.78
C GLU A 100 -11.08 18.68 34.90
N TRP A 101 -10.51 19.86 34.61
CA TRP A 101 -10.39 20.96 35.57
C TRP A 101 -11.75 21.62 35.87
N GLY A 102 -12.65 21.70 34.89
CA GLY A 102 -14.00 22.25 35.06
C GLY A 102 -14.90 21.41 35.97
N LEU A 103 -14.83 20.08 35.87
CA LEU A 103 -15.56 19.15 36.74
C LEU A 103 -15.01 19.09 38.17
N CYS A 104 -13.72 19.37 38.37
CA CYS A 104 -13.12 19.48 39.70
C CYS A 104 -13.63 20.73 40.46
N SER A 105 -13.93 21.82 39.75
CA SER A 105 -14.44 23.06 40.36
C SER A 105 -15.89 22.94 40.84
N THR A 106 -16.74 22.13 40.18
CA THR A 106 -18.17 22.03 40.52
C THR A 106 -18.51 21.01 41.61
N ARG A 107 -17.53 20.25 42.14
CA ARG A 107 -17.77 19.22 43.17
C ARG A 107 -17.13 19.52 44.54
N CYS A 108 -16.75 20.77 44.79
CA CYS A 108 -16.38 21.25 46.13
C CYS A 108 -17.51 22.09 46.75
N ASN A 109 -18.67 21.46 47.01
CA ASN A 109 -19.67 22.05 47.91
C ASN A 109 -20.51 20.97 48.59
N PHE A 110 -19.85 20.02 49.27
CA PHE A 110 -20.54 19.14 50.20
C PHE A 110 -19.74 19.04 51.51
N ARG A 111 -20.18 19.88 52.47
CA ARG A 111 -20.04 19.67 53.92
C ARG A 111 -18.62 19.45 54.47
N GLY A 112 -17.94 20.57 54.74
CA GLY A 112 -17.32 20.78 56.05
C GLY A 112 -16.15 19.90 56.50
N TYR A 113 -15.40 19.27 55.59
CA TYR A 113 -14.14 18.62 55.94
C TYR A 113 -12.97 19.26 55.20
N HIS A 114 -12.11 19.89 55.99
CA HIS A 114 -10.82 20.44 55.60
C HIS A 114 -9.90 19.28 55.18
N LEU A 115 -9.83 18.97 53.88
CA LEU A 115 -8.77 18.11 53.35
C LEU A 115 -7.93 18.89 52.35
N TYR A 116 -6.74 19.24 52.83
CA TYR A 116 -5.56 19.54 52.07
C TYR A 116 -5.41 18.54 50.92
N PHE A 117 -5.54 19.00 49.68
CA PHE A 117 -4.85 18.39 48.54
C PHE A 117 -4.69 19.43 47.42
N CYS A 118 -3.98 20.52 47.72
CA CYS A 118 -3.15 21.17 46.71
C CYS A 118 -1.97 20.22 46.43
N GLY A 119 -2.16 19.30 45.49
CA GLY A 119 -1.10 18.42 45.01
C GLY A 119 -0.24 19.14 43.99
N ASN A 120 1.02 19.39 44.36
CA ASN A 120 2.12 19.85 43.53
C ASN A 120 2.15 19.19 42.14
N PHE A 121 2.32 20.00 41.09
CA PHE A 121 2.76 19.55 39.77
C PHE A 121 4.09 20.26 39.48
N LEU A 122 5.18 19.51 39.58
CA LEU A 122 6.56 19.86 39.24
C LEU A 122 6.94 19.02 38.02
#